data_AF-M5BI64-F1
#
_entry.id   AF-M5BI64-F1
#
_cell.length_a   1.000
_cell.length_b   1.000
_cell.length_c   1.000
_cell.angle_alpha   90.00
_cell.angle_beta   90.00
_cell.angle_gamma   90.00
#
_symmetry.space_group_name_H-M   'P 1'
#
loop_
_entity.id
_entity.type
_entity.pdbx_description
1 polymer ?
#
loop_
_entity_poly.entity_id
_entity_poly.type
_entity_poly.pdbx_seq_one_letter_code
_entity_poly.pdbx_strand_id
1 'polypeptide(L)'
;MSEGATPDTVKKAFELLLSDKKVTSIFLNIFGGIMRCDYIAEGVIKATKELQLTVPLVVRLQGTKEKEAKQLIKDSGLKIYAFDGLDEAAAKAVELGRGGPAPIEGA
;
A
#
# COMPACT_ATOMS: atom_id res chain seq x y z
N MET A 1 -7.96 -8.74 6.47
CA MET A 1 -7.02 -9.83 6.80
C MET A 1 -7.03 -9.97 8.33
N SER A 2 -7.64 -11.03 8.86
CA SER A 2 -7.75 -11.22 10.33
C SER A 2 -6.62 -12.09 10.90
N GLU A 3 -5.93 -12.85 10.06
CA GLU A 3 -4.64 -13.45 10.36
C GLU A 3 -3.56 -12.44 9.93
N GLY A 4 -2.63 -12.10 10.83
CA GLY A 4 -1.74 -10.94 10.71
C GLY A 4 -1.13 -10.70 9.32
N ALA A 5 -0.84 -9.43 9.03
CA ALA A 5 -0.15 -9.07 7.80
C ALA A 5 1.26 -9.68 7.83
N THR A 6 1.50 -10.71 7.04
CA THR A 6 2.85 -11.24 6.78
C THR A 6 3.23 -10.94 5.33
N PRO A 7 4.53 -10.90 5.00
CA PRO A 7 4.98 -10.74 3.62
C PRO A 7 4.32 -11.74 2.64
N ASP A 8 4.12 -12.99 3.06
CA ASP A 8 3.50 -14.03 2.25
C ASP A 8 2.01 -13.76 2.00
N THR A 9 1.28 -13.37 3.04
CA THR A 9 -0.14 -13.00 2.94
C THR A 9 -0.34 -11.78 2.04
N VAL A 10 0.55 -10.80 2.11
CA VAL A 10 0.53 -9.61 1.25
C VAL A 10 0.78 -10.01 -0.21
N LYS A 11 1.77 -10.85 -0.48
CA LYS A 11 2.07 -11.33 -1.84
C LYS A 11 0.87 -12.06 -2.46
N LYS A 12 0.29 -13.03 -1.75
CA LYS A 12 -0.89 -13.78 -2.23
C LYS A 12 -2.08 -12.86 -2.52
N ALA A 13 -2.29 -11.83 -1.69
CA ALA A 13 -3.34 -10.86 -1.92
C ALA A 13 -3.08 -10.03 -3.19
N PHE A 14 -1.83 -9.63 -3.45
CA PHE A 14 -1.49 -8.95 -4.69
C PHE A 14 -1.69 -9.84 -5.92
N GLU A 15 -1.30 -11.11 -5.87
CA GLU A 15 -1.56 -12.06 -6.96
C GLU A 15 -3.06 -12.21 -7.27
N LEU A 16 -3.89 -12.29 -6.22
CA LEU A 16 -5.34 -12.35 -6.38
C LEU A 16 -5.90 -11.06 -7.00
N LEU A 17 -5.45 -9.89 -6.53
CA LEU A 17 -5.88 -8.60 -7.07
C LEU A 17 -5.45 -8.40 -8.52
N LEU A 18 -4.21 -8.76 -8.86
CA LEU A 18 -3.66 -8.63 -10.20
C LEU A 18 -4.28 -9.61 -11.22
N SER A 19 -4.99 -10.64 -10.74
CA SER A 19 -5.77 -11.53 -11.61
C SER A 19 -6.99 -10.82 -12.23
N ASP A 20 -7.46 -9.72 -11.62
CA ASP A 20 -8.54 -8.90 -12.17
C ASP A 20 -7.99 -7.68 -12.92
N LYS A 21 -8.21 -7.65 -14.24
CA LYS A 21 -7.77 -6.56 -15.13
C LYS A 21 -8.46 -5.21 -14.86
N LYS A 22 -9.53 -5.17 -14.05
CA LYS A 22 -10.23 -3.95 -13.66
C LYS A 22 -9.54 -3.21 -12.53
N VAL A 23 -8.54 -3.81 -11.86
CA VAL A 23 -7.79 -3.16 -10.79
C VAL A 23 -6.88 -2.09 -11.37
N THR A 24 -7.16 -0.83 -11.05
CA THR A 24 -6.40 0.34 -11.51
C THR A 24 -5.51 0.96 -10.44
N SER A 25 -5.77 0.65 -9.17
CA SER A 25 -4.97 1.06 -8.01
C SER A 25 -5.19 0.10 -6.86
N ILE A 26 -4.19 -0.07 -6.00
CA ILE A 26 -4.31 -0.89 -4.78
C ILE A 26 -4.17 0.02 -3.56
N PHE A 27 -5.09 -0.10 -2.61
CA PHE A 27 -5.00 0.55 -1.30
C PHE A 27 -4.81 -0.48 -0.20
N LEU A 28 -3.67 -0.43 0.48
CA LEU A 28 -3.32 -1.30 1.59
C LEU A 28 -3.35 -0.52 2.90
N ASN A 29 -4.36 -0.79 3.72
CA ASN A 29 -4.51 -0.16 5.03
C ASN A 29 -4.07 -1.13 6.14
N ILE A 30 -2.97 -0.80 6.82
CA ILE A 30 -2.39 -1.63 7.89
C ILE A 30 -2.48 -0.89 9.22
N PHE A 31 -3.25 -1.47 10.13
CA PHE A 31 -3.30 -1.10 11.54
C PHE A 31 -2.56 -2.13 12.36
N GLY A 32 -1.34 -1.80 12.75
CA GLY A 32 -0.44 -2.69 13.45
C GLY A 32 -0.08 -2.15 14.81
N GLY A 33 -1.00 -2.19 15.79
CA GLY A 33 -0.72 -1.69 17.14
C GLY A 33 0.66 -2.10 17.67
N ILE A 34 0.92 -3.40 17.79
CA ILE A 34 2.23 -3.98 18.16
C ILE A 34 3.06 -4.49 16.96
N MET A 35 2.52 -4.43 15.74
CA MET A 35 3.21 -4.96 14.56
C MET A 35 4.28 -3.97 14.08
N ARG A 36 5.39 -4.51 13.58
CA ARG A 36 6.52 -3.78 13.03
C ARG A 36 6.24 -3.38 11.59
N CYS A 37 5.94 -2.11 11.36
CA CYS A 37 5.60 -1.61 10.02
C CYS A 37 6.75 -1.76 9.03
N ASP A 38 8.00 -1.71 9.50
CA ASP A 38 9.20 -1.89 8.68
C ASP A 38 9.23 -3.31 8.06
N TYR A 39 8.94 -4.34 8.86
CA TYR A 39 8.87 -5.71 8.36
C TYR A 39 7.76 -5.90 7.30
N ILE A 40 6.62 -5.23 7.47
CA ILE A 40 5.55 -5.26 6.48
C ILE A 40 5.95 -4.51 5.22
N ALA A 41 6.58 -3.33 5.36
CA ALA A 41 7.05 -2.55 4.23
C ALA A 41 8.08 -3.32 3.39
N GLU A 42 9.02 -4.04 4.02
CA GLU A 42 9.93 -4.93 3.30
C GLU A 42 9.18 -6.00 2.50
N GLY A 43 8.17 -6.63 3.11
CA GLY A 43 7.31 -7.61 2.44
C GLY A 43 6.56 -7.03 1.24
N VAL A 44 5.99 -5.83 1.40
CA VAL A 44 5.31 -5.09 0.34
C VAL A 44 6.29 -4.78 -0.80
N ILE A 45 7.45 -4.19 -0.51
CA ILE A 45 8.48 -3.83 -1.50
C ILE A 45 8.92 -5.08 -2.28
N LYS A 46 9.17 -6.18 -1.57
CA LYS A 46 9.58 -7.45 -2.17
C LYS A 46 8.49 -7.98 -3.10
N ALA A 47 7.23 -8.03 -2.64
CA ALA A 47 6.10 -8.48 -3.44
C ALA A 47 5.89 -7.58 -4.68
N THR A 48 5.98 -6.26 -4.53
CA THR A 48 5.87 -5.30 -5.64
C THR A 48 6.95 -5.53 -6.70
N LYS A 49 8.19 -5.82 -6.29
CA LYS A 49 9.30 -6.15 -7.21
C LYS A 49 9.10 -7.50 -7.89
N GLU A 50 8.81 -8.55 -7.12
CA GLU A 50 8.63 -9.92 -7.65
C GLU A 50 7.47 -9.99 -8.66
N LEU A 51 6.35 -9.35 -8.34
CA LEU A 51 5.15 -9.35 -9.18
C LEU A 51 5.18 -8.27 -10.27
N GLN A 52 6.24 -7.45 -10.33
CA GLN A 52 6.39 -6.35 -11.28
C GLN A 52 5.14 -5.47 -11.36
N LEU A 53 4.64 -5.04 -10.18
CA LEU A 53 3.40 -4.28 -10.07
C LEU A 53 3.45 -3.03 -10.95
N THR A 54 2.53 -2.95 -11.92
CA THR A 54 2.38 -1.80 -12.81
C THR A 54 1.36 -0.79 -12.29
N VAL A 55 0.41 -1.27 -11.49
CA VAL A 55 -0.60 -0.44 -10.81
C VAL A 55 0.00 0.28 -9.60
N PRO A 56 -0.38 1.53 -9.35
CA PRO A 56 0.08 2.27 -8.18
C PRO A 56 -0.44 1.63 -6.89
N LEU A 57 0.44 1.58 -5.89
CA LEU A 57 0.12 1.07 -4.56
C LEU A 57 0.11 2.22 -3.56
N VAL A 58 -1.02 2.44 -2.91
CA VAL A 58 -1.15 3.34 -1.76
C VAL A 58 -1.14 2.51 -0.49
N VAL A 59 -0.32 2.87 0.47
CA VAL A 59 -0.22 2.17 1.75
C VAL A 59 -0.43 3.16 2.88
N ARG A 60 -1.31 2.81 3.81
CA ARG A 60 -1.37 3.48 5.11
C ARG A 60 -0.80 2.54 6.15
N LEU A 61 0.26 2.98 6.81
CA LEU A 61 0.97 2.22 7.84
C LEU A 61 0.79 2.97 9.15
N GLN A 62 0.19 2.32 10.15
CA GLN A 62 0.21 2.81 11.52
C GLN A 62 0.64 1.71 12.47
N GLY A 63 1.67 2.00 13.29
CA GLY A 63 2.23 1.02 14.21
C GLY A 63 3.65 1.36 14.67
N THR A 64 4.37 0.34 15.12
CA THR A 64 5.77 0.50 15.54
C THR A 64 6.70 0.62 14.33
N LYS A 65 7.74 1.47 14.44
CA LYS A 65 8.75 1.69 13.39
C LYS A 65 8.20 2.18 12.05
N GLU A 66 7.08 2.89 12.08
CA GLU A 66 6.44 3.49 10.91
C GLU A 66 7.39 4.41 10.11
N LYS A 67 8.22 5.21 10.79
CA LYS A 67 9.20 6.09 10.12
C LYS A 67 10.22 5.30 9.30
N GLU A 68 10.74 4.20 9.84
CA GLU A 68 11.66 3.31 9.12
C GLU A 68 10.95 2.67 7.92
N ALA A 69 9.71 2.22 8.10
CA ALA A 69 8.90 1.65 7.04
C ALA A 69 8.70 2.62 5.85
N LYS A 70 8.37 3.89 6.14
CA LYS A 70 8.23 4.94 5.12
C LYS A 70 9.53 5.24 4.42
N GLN A 71 10.65 5.24 5.16
CA GLN A 71 11.97 5.43 4.59
C GLN A 71 12.31 4.29 3.62
N LEU A 72 12.11 3.03 4.02
CA LEU A 72 12.30 1.85 3.15
C LEU A 72 11.47 1.95 1.86
N ILE A 73 10.20 2.37 1.98
CA ILE A 73 9.33 2.58 0.82
C ILE A 73 9.89 3.67 -0.11
N LYS A 74 10.33 4.79 0.46
CA LYS A 74 10.90 5.90 -0.31
C LYS A 74 12.19 5.52 -1.03
N ASP A 75 13.09 4.81 -0.36
CA ASP A 75 14.36 4.33 -0.91
C ASP A 75 14.17 3.21 -1.95
N SER A 76 13.02 2.54 -1.98
CA SER A 76 12.75 1.46 -2.93
C SER A 76 12.67 1.92 -4.39
N GLY A 77 12.36 3.20 -4.64
CA GLY A 77 12.13 3.76 -5.98
C GLY A 77 10.87 3.24 -6.68
N LEU A 78 10.01 2.51 -5.97
CA LEU A 78 8.78 1.92 -6.51
C LEU A 78 7.62 2.92 -6.45
N LYS A 79 6.56 2.68 -7.23
CA LYS A 79 5.31 3.47 -7.21
C LYS A 79 4.44 3.12 -5.99
N ILE A 80 5.02 3.27 -4.81
CA ILE A 80 4.39 3.00 -3.52
C ILE A 80 4.27 4.34 -2.77
N TYR A 81 3.06 4.72 -2.41
CA TYR A 81 2.76 5.98 -1.72
C TYR A 81 2.34 5.69 -0.29
N ALA A 82 3.17 6.10 0.68
CA ALA A 82 2.92 5.85 2.10
C ALA A 82 2.27 7.05 2.78
N PHE A 83 1.21 6.82 3.56
CA PHE A 83 0.44 7.85 4.27
C PHE A 83 0.20 7.49 5.74
N ASP A 84 -0.06 8.53 6.54
CA ASP A 84 -0.50 8.47 7.94
C ASP A 84 -2.02 8.41 8.06
N GLY A 85 -2.68 9.38 7.42
CA GLY A 85 -4.12 9.59 7.45
C GLY A 85 -4.87 8.59 6.57
N LEU A 86 -6.01 8.13 7.08
CA LEU A 86 -6.91 7.26 6.31
C LEU A 86 -7.50 8.01 5.11
N ASP A 87 -8.00 9.22 5.34
CA ASP A 87 -8.68 10.04 4.34
C ASP A 87 -7.72 10.43 3.20
N GLU A 88 -6.50 10.85 3.54
CA GLU A 88 -5.47 11.20 2.56
C GLU A 88 -5.07 9.99 1.70
N ALA A 89 -4.87 8.83 2.33
CA ALA A 89 -4.52 7.60 1.62
C ALA A 89 -5.64 7.14 0.69
N ALA A 90 -6.88 7.18 1.18
CA ALA A 90 -8.06 6.79 0.40
C ALA A 90 -8.26 7.74 -0.79
N ALA A 91 -8.20 9.05 -0.57
CA ALA A 91 -8.30 10.06 -1.62
C ALA A 91 -7.23 9.85 -2.69
N LYS A 92 -5.98 9.58 -2.27
CA LYS A 92 -4.88 9.30 -3.22
C LYS A 92 -5.12 8.03 -4.02
N ALA A 93 -5.62 6.97 -3.39
CA ALA A 93 -5.93 5.72 -4.09
C ALA A 93 -7.01 5.94 -5.17
N VAL A 94 -8.07 6.69 -4.84
CA VAL A 94 -9.14 7.03 -5.79
C VAL A 94 -8.62 7.88 -6.96
N GLU A 95 -7.79 8.89 -6.68
CA GLU A 95 -7.14 9.71 -7.71
C GLU A 95 -6.32 8.84 -8.67
N LEU A 96 -5.47 7.97 -8.13
CA LEU A 96 -4.59 7.11 -8.91
C LEU A 96 -5.37 6.06 -9.70
N GLY A 97 -6.48 5.55 -9.16
CA GLY A 97 -7.35 4.58 -9.82
C GLY A 97 -8.22 5.16 -10.94
N ARG A 98 -8.44 6.47 -10.98
CA ARG A 98 -9.25 7.16 -12.01
C ARG A 98 -8.45 7.70 -13.20
N GLY A 99 -7.12 7.71 -13.14
CA GLY A 99 -6.26 8.22 -14.22
C GLY A 99 -6.14 9.75 -14.28
N GLY A 100 -6.42 10.46 -13.18
CA GLY A 100 -6.43 11.93 -13.08
C GLY A 100 -7.22 12.38 -11.85
N PRO A 101 -7.10 13.65 -11.41
CA PRO A 101 -7.59 14.10 -10.11
C PRO A 101 -9.09 13.83 -9.97
N ALA A 102 -9.46 13.13 -8.90
CA ALA A 102 -10.85 13.01 -8.50
C ALA A 102 -11.34 14.38 -7.96
N PRO A 103 -12.59 14.77 -8.24
CA PRO A 103 -13.15 15.99 -7.66
C PRO A 103 -13.16 15.86 -6.13
N ILE A 104 -12.56 16.84 -5.47
CA ILE A 104 -12.74 17.07 -4.04
C ILE A 104 -14.16 17.61 -3.82
N GLU A 105 -15.11 16.73 -3.55
CA GLU A 105 -16.38 17.16 -2.96
C GLU A 105 -16.21 17.26 -1.44
N GLY A 106 -16.13 18.50 -0.95
CA GLY A 106 -16.38 18.85 0.44
C GLY A 106 -15.18 18.86 1.39
N ALA A 107 -14.43 19.97 1.41
CA ALA A 107 -13.86 20.60 2.61
C ALA A 107 -13.47 22.05 2.30
#